data_AF-A0A1Z4NA07-F1
#
_entry.id   AF-A0A1Z4NA07-F1
#
_cell.length_a   1.000
_cell.length_b   1.000
_cell.length_c   1.000
_cell.angle_alpha   90.00
_cell.angle_beta   90.00
_cell.angle_gamma   90.00
#
_symmetry.space_group_name_H-M   'P 1'
#
loop_
_entity.id
_entity.type
_entity.pdbx_description
1 polymer ?
#
loop_
_entity_poly.entity_id
_entity_poly.type
_entity_poly.pdbx_seq_one_letter_code
_entity_poly.pdbx_strand_id
1 'polypeptide(L)'
;MSNLSEQQTDLQVQKGIRLAEDELVILIQSALDTGKYGDLEESQFRNLLRVSDTTDSVEVIKNFIRYQVGRDKKWGRGKGSLAEQIIEDIDGNIKKNAQIIAECCQSDYKPIWLELIRRYLGYGARHLKYLKDGKI
;
A
#
# COMPACT_ATOMS: atom_id res chain seq x y z
N MET A 1 -2.46 33.55 -12.30
CA MET A 1 -3.68 32.89 -11.81
C MET A 1 -3.57 31.36 -11.80
N SER A 2 -2.55 30.73 -12.41
CA SER A 2 -2.35 29.26 -12.43
C SER A 2 -2.02 28.65 -11.06
N ASN A 3 -1.09 29.24 -10.29
CA ASN A 3 -0.62 28.66 -9.02
C ASN A 3 -1.72 28.49 -7.96
N LEU A 4 -2.74 29.36 -7.95
CA LEU A 4 -3.81 29.27 -6.95
C LEU A 4 -4.75 28.07 -7.24
N SER A 5 -4.95 27.75 -8.52
CA SER A 5 -5.76 26.61 -8.96
C SER A 5 -5.05 25.29 -8.67
N GLU A 6 -3.75 25.20 -8.95
CA GLU A 6 -2.93 24.02 -8.67
C GLU A 6 -2.88 23.74 -7.16
N GLN A 7 -2.69 24.77 -6.33
CA GLN A 7 -2.72 24.64 -4.87
C GLN A 7 -4.09 24.14 -4.35
N GLN A 8 -5.19 24.58 -4.96
CA GLN A 8 -6.53 24.11 -4.58
C GLN A 8 -6.73 22.64 -4.95
N THR A 9 -6.29 22.21 -6.12
CA THR A 9 -6.31 20.81 -6.55
C THR A 9 -5.48 19.93 -5.61
N ASP A 10 -4.25 20.35 -5.27
CA ASP A 10 -3.39 19.60 -4.35
C ASP A 10 -4.04 19.42 -2.97
N LEU A 11 -4.67 20.47 -2.44
CA LEU A 11 -5.40 20.38 -1.16
C LEU A 11 -6.58 19.42 -1.22
N GLN A 12 -7.31 19.38 -2.34
CA GLN A 12 -8.41 18.45 -2.55
C GLN A 12 -7.93 17.00 -2.65
N VAL A 13 -6.84 16.76 -3.38
CA VAL A 13 -6.20 15.44 -3.48
C VAL A 13 -5.75 14.97 -2.09
N GLN A 14 -5.07 15.83 -1.33
CA GLN A 14 -4.63 15.51 0.04
C GLN A 14 -5.80 15.21 0.97
N LYS A 15 -6.94 15.90 0.80
CA LYS A 15 -8.17 15.59 1.55
C LYS A 15 -8.74 14.22 1.15
N GLY A 16 -8.77 13.90 -0.15
CA GLY A 16 -9.21 12.61 -0.65
C GLY A 16 -8.36 11.45 -0.11
N ILE A 17 -7.03 11.63 -0.09
CA ILE A 17 -6.09 10.64 0.48
C ILE A 17 -6.38 10.38 1.96
N ARG A 18 -6.59 11.44 2.75
CA ARG A 18 -6.92 11.31 4.18
C ARG A 18 -8.23 10.55 4.41
N LEU A 19 -9.24 10.79 3.58
CA LEU A 19 -10.52 10.09 3.69
C LEU A 19 -10.42 8.58 3.36
N ALA A 20 -9.39 8.18 2.61
CA ALA A 20 -9.14 6.77 2.29
C ALA A 20 -8.33 6.03 3.38
N GLU A 21 -7.78 6.73 4.40
CA GLU A 21 -6.85 6.12 5.36
C GLU A 21 -7.46 4.96 6.15
N ASP A 22 -8.69 5.10 6.62
CA ASP A 22 -9.37 4.04 7.39
C ASP A 22 -9.49 2.74 6.58
N GLU A 23 -9.85 2.86 5.29
CA GLU A 23 -9.94 1.71 4.40
C GLU A 23 -8.56 1.07 4.16
N LEU A 24 -7.51 1.88 3.95
CA LEU A 24 -6.15 1.35 3.77
C LEU A 24 -5.68 0.58 5.00
N VAL A 25 -5.99 1.08 6.21
CA VAL A 25 -5.66 0.39 7.47
C VAL A 25 -6.39 -0.95 7.54
N ILE A 26 -7.70 -0.96 7.29
CA ILE A 26 -8.50 -2.19 7.35
C ILE A 26 -8.01 -3.22 6.34
N LEU A 27 -7.69 -2.81 5.11
CA LEU A 27 -7.20 -3.71 4.06
C LEU A 27 -5.90 -4.40 4.46
N ILE A 28 -4.87 -3.64 4.89
CA ILE A 28 -3.58 -4.25 5.24
C ILE A 28 -3.65 -5.08 6.51
N GLN A 29 -4.48 -4.68 7.49
CA GLN A 29 -4.71 -5.47 8.70
C GLN A 29 -5.36 -6.81 8.33
N SER A 30 -6.42 -6.78 7.53
CA SER A 30 -7.08 -7.99 7.03
C SER A 30 -6.11 -8.89 6.26
N ALA A 31 -5.25 -8.31 5.42
CA ALA A 31 -4.25 -9.08 4.67
C ALA A 31 -3.23 -9.76 5.60
N LEU A 32 -2.75 -9.05 6.63
CA LEU A 32 -1.82 -9.58 7.62
C LEU A 32 -2.46 -10.57 8.62
N ASP A 33 -3.75 -10.44 8.88
CA ASP A 33 -4.46 -11.29 9.83
C ASP A 33 -4.96 -12.59 9.18
N THR A 34 -5.32 -12.54 7.90
CA THR A 34 -5.93 -13.68 7.18
C THR A 34 -5.00 -14.31 6.14
N GLY A 35 -4.01 -13.57 5.66
CA GLY A 35 -3.08 -14.03 4.65
C GLY A 35 -2.20 -15.17 5.15
N LYS A 36 -1.88 -16.10 4.24
CA LYS A 36 -0.91 -17.16 4.52
C LYS A 36 0.50 -16.63 4.29
N TYR A 37 1.35 -16.67 5.31
CA TYR A 37 2.76 -16.29 5.24
C TYR A 37 3.57 -17.01 6.32
N GLY A 38 4.89 -16.95 6.21
CA GLY A 38 5.80 -17.63 7.13
C GLY A 38 6.21 -16.72 8.30
N ASP A 39 7.40 -16.96 8.87
CA ASP A 39 8.00 -16.04 9.82
C ASP A 39 8.53 -14.79 9.12
N LEU A 40 7.60 -13.94 8.67
CA LEU A 40 7.91 -12.66 8.06
C LEU A 40 8.49 -11.73 9.13
N GLU A 41 9.70 -11.24 8.88
CA GLU A 41 10.37 -10.32 9.78
C GLU A 41 9.95 -8.88 9.51
N GLU A 42 9.91 -8.06 10.56
CA GLU A 42 9.66 -6.62 10.42
C GLU A 42 10.68 -5.95 9.49
N SER A 43 11.94 -6.40 9.52
CA SER A 43 13.02 -5.92 8.65
C SER A 43 12.66 -6.10 7.17
N GLN A 44 12.03 -7.22 6.82
CA GLN A 44 11.65 -7.55 5.46
C GLN A 44 10.45 -6.72 5.00
N PHE A 45 9.46 -6.53 5.86
CA PHE A 45 8.33 -5.65 5.55
C PHE A 45 8.79 -4.19 5.44
N ARG A 46 9.66 -3.72 6.33
CA ARG A 46 10.27 -2.38 6.24
C ARG A 46 11.07 -2.20 4.95
N ASN A 47 11.71 -3.24 4.43
CA ASN A 47 12.38 -3.18 3.14
C ASN A 47 11.39 -2.98 1.98
N LEU A 48 10.21 -3.62 2.01
CA LEU A 48 9.15 -3.36 1.03
C LEU A 48 8.68 -1.90 1.10
N LEU A 49 8.41 -1.38 2.31
CA LEU A 49 8.05 0.02 2.51
C LEU A 49 9.12 0.95 1.94
N ARG A 50 10.40 0.73 2.29
CA ARG A 50 11.52 1.51 1.75
C ARG A 50 11.59 1.47 0.22
N VAL A 51 11.33 0.32 -0.41
CA VAL A 51 11.26 0.24 -1.87
C VAL A 51 10.16 1.16 -2.40
N SER A 52 8.97 1.16 -1.78
CA SER A 52 7.88 2.06 -2.18
C SER A 52 8.20 3.55 -2.02
N ASP A 53 9.01 3.92 -1.03
CA ASP A 53 9.44 5.30 -0.79
C ASP A 53 10.52 5.78 -1.78
N THR A 54 11.22 4.86 -2.45
CA THR A 54 12.38 5.18 -3.32
C THR A 54 12.10 5.05 -4.82
N THR A 55 10.87 4.70 -5.18
CA THR A 55 10.46 4.50 -6.58
C THR A 55 9.18 5.27 -6.88
N ASP A 56 9.03 5.68 -8.14
CA ASP A 56 7.79 6.25 -8.70
C ASP A 56 6.97 5.23 -9.50
N SER A 57 7.40 3.96 -9.50
CA SER A 57 6.77 2.88 -10.26
C SER A 57 6.11 1.84 -9.35
N VAL A 58 4.78 1.75 -9.43
CA VAL A 58 4.00 0.70 -8.75
C VAL A 58 4.42 -0.70 -9.20
N GLU A 59 4.79 -0.86 -10.47
CA GLU A 59 5.27 -2.17 -10.97
C GLU A 59 6.60 -2.59 -10.34
N VAL A 60 7.47 -1.65 -9.96
CA VAL A 60 8.71 -1.96 -9.21
C VAL A 60 8.37 -2.51 -7.82
N ILE A 61 7.36 -1.93 -7.14
CA ILE A 61 6.88 -2.41 -5.84
C ILE A 61 6.31 -3.83 -5.96
N LYS A 62 5.42 -4.06 -6.92
CA LYS A 62 4.85 -5.40 -7.17
C LYS A 62 5.91 -6.42 -7.58
N ASN A 63 6.88 -6.01 -8.39
CA ASN A 63 8.01 -6.86 -8.77
C ASN A 63 8.89 -7.22 -7.57
N PHE A 64 9.12 -6.28 -6.64
CA PHE A 64 9.83 -6.58 -5.40
C PHE A 64 9.09 -7.65 -4.59
N ILE A 65 7.77 -7.55 -4.44
CA ILE A 65 6.95 -8.58 -3.76
C ILE A 65 7.12 -9.94 -4.46
N ARG A 66 6.98 -9.99 -5.78
CA ARG A 66 7.17 -11.23 -6.58
C ARG A 66 8.57 -11.82 -6.40
N TYR A 67 9.60 -10.97 -6.35
CA TYR A 67 10.97 -11.39 -6.08
C TYR A 67 11.10 -12.01 -4.67
N GLN A 68 10.50 -11.40 -3.64
CA GLN A 68 10.53 -11.95 -2.28
C GLN A 68 9.84 -13.32 -2.22
N VAL A 69 8.71 -13.49 -2.91
CA VAL A 69 7.99 -14.78 -3.04
C VAL A 69 8.84 -15.85 -3.73
N GLY A 70 9.61 -15.47 -4.75
CA GLY A 70 10.54 -16.37 -5.43
C GLY A 70 11.72 -16.78 -4.55
N ARG A 71 12.26 -15.84 -3.76
CA ARG A 71 13.44 -16.04 -2.92
C ARG A 71 13.17 -16.88 -1.66
N ASP A 72 12.00 -16.73 -1.04
CA ASP A 72 11.68 -17.34 0.26
C ASP A 72 10.17 -17.67 0.35
N LYS A 73 9.76 -18.44 1.36
CA LYS A 73 8.37 -18.74 1.71
C LYS A 73 7.75 -17.74 2.69
N LYS A 74 8.55 -16.81 3.24
CA LYS A 74 8.11 -15.87 4.29
C LYS A 74 6.93 -14.98 3.91
N TRP A 75 6.74 -14.65 2.63
CA TRP A 75 5.61 -13.84 2.15
C TRP A 75 4.38 -14.67 1.74
N GLY A 76 4.47 -15.99 1.85
CA GLY A 76 3.47 -16.92 1.31
C GLY A 76 3.53 -17.07 -0.21
N ARG A 77 2.88 -18.13 -0.71
CA ARG A 77 2.82 -18.46 -2.15
C ARG A 77 1.42 -18.87 -2.56
N GLY A 78 1.04 -18.45 -3.77
CA GLY A 78 -0.23 -18.83 -4.40
C GLY A 78 -1.45 -18.24 -3.69
N LYS A 79 -2.60 -18.90 -3.90
CA LYS A 79 -3.89 -18.35 -3.54
C LYS A 79 -4.08 -18.16 -2.03
N GLY A 80 -4.48 -16.95 -1.62
CA GLY A 80 -4.66 -16.53 -0.24
C GLY A 80 -3.35 -16.27 0.50
N SER A 81 -2.24 -16.11 -0.21
CA SER A 81 -0.98 -15.67 0.41
C SER A 81 -0.99 -14.17 0.69
N LEU A 82 -0.21 -13.74 1.68
CA LEU A 82 -0.04 -12.32 1.97
C LEU A 82 0.46 -11.55 0.75
N ALA A 83 1.42 -12.12 0.02
CA ALA A 83 1.94 -11.51 -1.21
C ALA A 83 0.87 -11.30 -2.28
N GLU A 84 -0.01 -12.29 -2.48
CA GLU A 84 -1.12 -12.17 -3.43
C GLU A 84 -2.11 -11.10 -2.98
N GLN A 85 -2.54 -11.14 -1.71
CA GLN A 85 -3.49 -10.17 -1.16
C GLN A 85 -2.99 -8.73 -1.26
N ILE A 86 -1.71 -8.47 -0.93
CA ILE A 86 -1.13 -7.13 -1.10
C ILE A 86 -1.16 -6.68 -2.57
N ILE A 87 -0.85 -7.57 -3.51
CA ILE A 87 -0.89 -7.25 -4.94
C ILE A 87 -2.32 -6.99 -5.40
N GLU A 88 -3.29 -7.78 -4.93
CA GLU A 88 -4.71 -7.60 -5.22
C GLU A 88 -5.26 -6.29 -4.64
N ASP A 89 -4.88 -5.93 -3.41
CA ASP A 89 -5.24 -4.64 -2.80
C ASP A 89 -4.68 -3.47 -3.63
N ILE A 90 -3.40 -3.56 -4.03
CA ILE A 90 -2.74 -2.56 -4.88
C ILE A 90 -3.47 -2.38 -6.21
N ASP A 91 -3.75 -3.47 -6.93
CA ASP A 91 -4.35 -3.41 -8.27
C ASP A 91 -5.88 -3.22 -8.24
N GLY A 92 -6.51 -3.50 -7.10
CA GLY A 92 -7.95 -3.39 -6.85
C GLY A 92 -8.34 -2.12 -6.11
N ASN A 93 -8.68 -2.25 -4.83
CA ASN A 93 -9.31 -1.19 -4.04
C ASN A 93 -8.45 0.08 -3.98
N ILE A 94 -7.14 -0.05 -3.80
CA ILE A 94 -6.24 1.11 -3.68
C ILE A 94 -6.19 1.89 -5.01
N LYS A 95 -6.08 1.17 -6.14
CA LYS A 95 -6.09 1.79 -7.47
C LYS A 95 -7.42 2.47 -7.76
N LYS A 96 -8.53 1.80 -7.44
CA LYS A 96 -9.88 2.35 -7.62
C LYS A 96 -10.06 3.64 -6.82
N ASN A 97 -9.62 3.67 -5.56
CA ASN A 97 -9.70 4.87 -4.73
C ASN A 97 -8.85 6.01 -5.30
N ALA A 98 -7.64 5.72 -5.79
CA ALA A 98 -6.81 6.72 -6.46
C ALA A 98 -7.50 7.32 -7.70
N GLN A 99 -8.16 6.48 -8.52
CA GLN A 99 -8.91 6.92 -9.70
C GLN A 99 -10.10 7.82 -9.32
N ILE A 100 -10.87 7.44 -8.30
CA ILE A 100 -11.99 8.25 -7.80
C ILE A 100 -11.52 9.62 -7.32
N ILE A 101 -10.44 9.67 -6.52
CA ILE A 101 -9.88 10.94 -6.02
C ILE A 101 -9.40 11.80 -7.20
N ALA A 102 -8.70 11.19 -8.16
CA ALA A 102 -8.19 11.85 -9.35
C ALA A 102 -9.31 12.45 -10.22
N GLU A 103 -10.39 11.69 -10.43
CA GLU A 103 -11.58 12.13 -11.17
C GLU A 103 -12.27 13.32 -10.48
N CYS A 104 -12.46 13.25 -9.15
CA CYS A 104 -13.06 14.34 -8.38
C CYS A 104 -12.23 15.62 -8.40
N CYS A 105 -10.90 15.50 -8.44
CA CYS A 105 -9.97 16.64 -8.36
C CYS A 105 -9.42 17.07 -9.74
N GLN A 106 -9.82 16.40 -10.83
CA GLN A 106 -9.26 16.59 -12.17
C GLN A 106 -7.72 16.50 -12.22
N SER A 107 -7.16 15.48 -11.56
CA SER A 107 -5.71 15.25 -11.41
C SER A 107 -5.26 13.93 -12.05
N ASP A 108 -3.95 13.71 -12.16
CA ASP A 108 -3.39 12.37 -12.46
C ASP A 108 -3.55 11.44 -11.25
N TYR A 109 -4.02 10.21 -11.48
CA TYR A 109 -4.20 9.21 -10.45
C TYR A 109 -2.89 8.52 -10.06
N LYS A 110 -1.87 8.48 -10.92
CA LYS A 110 -0.63 7.71 -10.64
C LYS A 110 0.10 8.17 -9.37
N PRO A 111 0.31 9.48 -9.13
CA PRO A 111 0.93 9.94 -7.88
C PRO A 111 0.07 9.61 -6.66
N ILE A 112 -1.25 9.71 -6.78
CA ILE A 112 -2.21 9.38 -5.72
C ILE A 112 -2.15 7.89 -5.40
N TRP A 113 -2.13 7.03 -6.43
CA TRP A 113 -2.05 5.59 -6.29
C TRP A 113 -0.78 5.19 -5.53
N LEU A 114 0.36 5.76 -5.91
CA LEU A 114 1.63 5.52 -5.25
C LEU A 114 1.61 5.96 -3.78
N GLU A 115 1.05 7.13 -3.48
CA GLU A 115 0.94 7.65 -2.12
C GLU A 115 0.04 6.78 -1.24
N LEU A 116 -1.09 6.29 -1.76
CA LEU A 116 -1.96 5.37 -1.02
C LEU A 116 -1.24 4.04 -0.74
N ILE A 117 -0.44 3.51 -1.68
CA ILE A 117 0.37 2.30 -1.46
C ILE A 117 1.40 2.51 -0.36
N ARG A 118 2.12 3.65 -0.35
CA ARG A 118 3.10 3.96 0.70
C ARG A 118 2.44 4.01 2.08
N ARG A 119 1.27 4.63 2.19
CA ARG A 119 0.47 4.66 3.43
C ARG A 119 0.03 3.27 3.85
N TYR A 120 -0.59 2.50 2.94
CA TYR A 120 -1.00 1.12 3.16
C TYR A 120 0.14 0.25 3.71
N LEU A 121 1.32 0.28 3.07
CA LEU A 121 2.50 -0.44 3.54
C LEU A 121 3.02 0.12 4.88
N GLY A 122 2.96 1.43 5.08
CA GLY A 122 3.29 2.06 6.37
C GLY A 122 2.43 1.55 7.52
N TYR A 123 1.11 1.43 7.31
CA TYR A 123 0.20 0.84 8.29
C TYR A 123 0.48 -0.64 8.50
N GLY A 124 0.80 -1.39 7.43
CA GLY A 124 1.20 -2.79 7.51
C GLY A 124 2.44 -3.03 8.36
N ALA A 125 3.47 -2.19 8.22
CA ALA A 125 4.67 -2.27 9.04
C ALA A 125 4.35 -2.10 10.54
N ARG A 126 3.44 -1.19 10.88
CA ARG A 126 2.98 -0.97 12.27
C ARG A 126 2.12 -2.14 12.79
N HIS A 127 1.21 -2.65 11.97
CA HIS A 127 0.36 -3.77 12.37
C HIS A 127 1.17 -5.06 12.54
N LEU A 128 2.11 -5.34 11.64
CA LEU A 128 3.02 -6.48 11.79
C LEU A 128 3.80 -6.40 13.11
N LYS A 129 4.27 -5.21 13.52
CA LYS A 129 4.90 -5.00 14.83
C LYS A 129 3.98 -5.42 15.98
N TYR A 130 2.72 -4.98 15.93
CA TYR A 130 1.71 -5.37 16.90
C TYR A 130 1.46 -6.89 16.91
N LEU A 131 1.36 -7.54 15.74
CA LEU A 131 1.15 -8.98 15.65
C LEU A 131 2.30 -9.81 16.24
N LYS A 132 3.55 -9.32 16.15
CA LYS A 132 4.73 -10.03 16.68
C LYS A 132 4.96 -9.78 18.17
N ASP A 133 4.83 -8.53 18.62
CA ASP A 133 5.31 -8.12 19.95
C ASP A 133 4.19 -7.64 20.88
N GLY A 134 3.01 -7.34 20.33
CA GLY A 134 1.92 -6.66 21.03
C GLY A 134 0.67 -7.51 21.27
N LYS A 135 0.59 -8.74 20.72
CA LYS A 135 -0.47 -9.69 21.05
C LYS A 135 -0.25 -10.20 22.49
N ILE A 136 -1.01 -9.62 23.42
CA ILE A 136 -1.17 -10.12 24.80
C ILE A 136 -2.02 -11.39 24.76
#